data_AF-A0A7H4M7I2-F1
#
_entry.id   AF-A0A7H4M7I2-F1
#
_cell.length_a   1.000
_cell.length_b   1.000
_cell.length_c   1.000
_cell.angle_alpha   90.00
_cell.angle_beta   90.00
_cell.angle_gamma   90.00
#
_symmetry.space_group_name_H-M   'P 1'
#
loop_
_entity.id
_entity.type
_entity.pdbx_description
1 polymer ?
#
loop_
_entity_poly.entity_id
_entity_poly.type
_entity_poly.pdbx_seq_one_letter_code
_entity_poly.pdbx_strand_id
1 'polypeptide(L)'
;MDAIPEEKRLESGVSAGLVMALIDQVKENGQRVTVPVDLLETLLITAEQALWDREWTARDRNLPVPESVMRRLADTAKVRALLKS
;
A
#
# COMPACT_ATOMS: atom_id res chain seq x y z
N MET A 1 2.17 5.92 -41.74
CA MET A 1 1.46 5.93 -40.44
C MET A 1 0.44 4.81 -40.51
N ASP A 2 0.68 3.71 -39.80
CA ASP A 2 -0.24 2.56 -39.77
C ASP A 2 -1.57 3.00 -39.15
N ALA A 3 -2.57 3.19 -40.02
CA ALA A 3 -3.92 3.47 -39.59
C ALA A 3 -4.49 2.22 -38.93
N ILE A 4 -4.99 2.38 -37.70
CA ILE A 4 -5.67 1.30 -36.97
C ILE A 4 -6.85 0.82 -37.84
N PRO A 5 -6.97 -0.49 -38.12
CA PRO A 5 -8.05 -1.03 -38.95
C PRO A 5 -9.42 -0.56 -38.46
N GLU A 6 -10.30 -0.20 -39.39
CA GLU A 6 -11.60 0.42 -39.10
C GLU A 6 -12.44 -0.41 -38.12
N GLU A 7 -12.30 -1.74 -38.19
CA GLU A 7 -12.93 -2.73 -37.30
C GLU A 7 -12.56 -2.56 -35.81
N LYS A 8 -11.45 -1.89 -35.50
CA LYS A 8 -10.94 -1.66 -34.13
C LYS A 8 -11.20 -0.23 -33.62
N ARG A 9 -11.80 0.63 -34.44
CA ARG A 9 -12.22 1.98 -34.05
C ARG A 9 -13.65 1.90 -33.52
N LEU A 10 -13.84 2.25 -32.25
CA LEU A 10 -15.17 2.56 -31.74
C LEU A 10 -15.70 3.79 -32.49
N GLU A 11 -17.01 3.95 -32.62
CA GLU A 11 -17.65 5.10 -33.31
C GLU A 11 -17.18 6.47 -32.78
N SER A 12 -16.58 6.51 -31.58
CA SER A 12 -15.96 7.70 -30.98
C SER A 12 -14.59 8.08 -31.54
N GLY A 13 -14.00 7.30 -32.46
CA GLY A 13 -12.63 7.51 -32.96
C GLY A 13 -11.53 7.03 -32.00
N VAL A 14 -11.90 6.46 -30.86
CA VAL A 14 -10.98 5.88 -29.88
C VAL A 14 -10.75 4.40 -30.20
N SER A 15 -9.49 3.98 -30.23
CA SER A 15 -9.11 2.58 -30.41
C SER A 15 -9.51 1.74 -29.20
N ALA A 16 -10.13 0.58 -29.43
CA ALA A 16 -10.43 -0.39 -28.36
C ALA A 16 -9.16 -0.81 -27.58
N GLY A 17 -7.99 -0.84 -28.24
CA GLY A 17 -6.72 -1.15 -27.60
C GLY A 17 -6.27 -0.09 -26.59
N LEU A 18 -6.53 1.20 -26.88
CA LEU A 18 -6.23 2.28 -25.94
C LEU A 18 -7.11 2.21 -24.70
N VAL A 19 -8.38 1.86 -24.87
CA VAL A 19 -9.34 1.68 -23.76
C VAL A 19 -8.90 0.54 -22.85
N MET A 20 -8.50 -0.60 -23.41
CA MET A 20 -8.00 -1.74 -22.63
C MET A 20 -6.74 -1.39 -21.82
N ALA A 21 -5.78 -0.71 -22.44
CA ALA A 21 -4.57 -0.25 -21.76
C ALA A 21 -4.90 0.70 -20.60
N LEU A 22 -5.88 1.60 -20.79
CA LEU A 22 -6.33 2.51 -19.73
C LEU A 22 -7.01 1.75 -18.58
N ILE A 23 -7.83 0.74 -18.88
CA ILE A 23 -8.47 -0.12 -17.87
C ILE A 23 -7.41 -0.85 -17.04
N ASP A 24 -6.38 -1.41 -17.68
CA ASP A 24 -5.30 -2.10 -16.98
C ASP A 24 -4.51 -1.12 -16.09
N GLN A 25 -4.23 0.08 -16.59
CA GLN A 25 -3.58 1.14 -15.82
C GLN A 25 -4.43 1.59 -14.61
N VAL A 26 -5.76 1.68 -14.78
CA VAL A 26 -6.69 2.00 -13.68
C VAL A 26 -6.77 0.84 -12.67
N LYS A 27 -6.73 -0.42 -13.12
CA LYS A 27 -6.68 -1.59 -12.23
C LYS A 27 -5.40 -1.63 -11.41
N GLU A 28 -4.26 -1.36 -12.04
CA GLU A 28 -2.95 -1.32 -11.36
C GLU A 28 -2.85 -0.15 -10.38
N ASN A 29 -3.42 1.00 -10.72
CA ASN A 29 -3.33 2.20 -9.89
C ASN A 29 -4.48 2.34 -8.88
N GLY A 30 -5.58 1.61 -9.04
CA GLY A 30 -6.79 1.75 -8.21
C GLY A 30 -6.58 1.44 -6.73
N GLN A 31 -5.53 0.71 -6.37
CA GLN A 31 -5.15 0.41 -4.98
C GLN A 31 -3.89 1.16 -4.51
N ARG A 32 -3.29 1.99 -5.36
CA ARG A 32 -2.03 2.64 -5.04
C ARG A 32 -2.29 3.90 -4.23
N VAL A 33 -1.98 3.84 -2.94
CA VAL A 33 -2.02 5.00 -2.04
C VAL A 33 -0.61 5.60 -1.98
N THR A 34 -0.44 6.82 -2.50
CA THR A 34 0.80 7.56 -2.34
C THR A 34 0.76 8.31 -1.01
N VAL A 35 1.73 8.03 -0.13
CA VAL A 35 1.89 8.70 1.16
C VAL A 35 3.23 9.43 1.16
N PRO A 36 3.28 10.73 1.52
CA PRO A 36 4.54 11.43 1.75
C PRO A 36 5.41 10.69 2.77
N VAL A 37 6.73 10.67 2.55
CA VAL A 37 7.67 9.87 3.36
C VAL A 37 7.67 10.31 4.82
N ASP A 38 7.63 11.63 5.06
CA ASP A 38 7.54 12.26 6.38
C ASP A 38 6.24 11.91 7.11
N LEU A 39 5.12 11.89 6.39
CA LEU A 39 3.84 11.45 6.92
C LEU A 39 3.86 9.96 7.24
N LEU A 40 4.44 9.13 6.37
CA LEU A 40 4.57 7.69 6.60
C LEU A 40 5.43 7.40 7.83
N GLU A 41 6.53 8.12 8.02
CA GLU A 41 7.38 8.01 9.21
C GLU A 41 6.60 8.39 10.49
N THR A 42 5.84 9.48 10.44
CA THR A 42 4.99 9.91 11.56
C THR A 42 3.91 8.88 11.90
N LEU A 43 3.24 8.33 10.89
CA LEU A 43 2.24 7.27 11.05
C LEU A 43 2.86 6.00 11.63
N LEU A 44 4.06 5.65 11.18
CA LEU A 44 4.78 4.47 11.65
C LEU A 44 5.15 4.58 13.12
N ILE A 45 5.69 5.73 13.54
CA ILE A 45 5.98 6.03 14.95
C ILE A 45 4.69 5.94 15.76
N THR A 46 3.63 6.60 15.32
CA THR A 46 2.34 6.60 16.04
C THR A 46 1.76 5.19 16.19
N ALA A 47 1.88 4.36 15.15
CA ALA A 47 1.43 2.97 15.19
C ALA A 47 2.23 2.12 16.20
N GLU A 48 3.54 2.31 16.29
CA GLU A 48 4.39 1.64 17.30
C GLU A 48 4.03 2.10 18.71
N GLN A 49 3.85 3.40 18.91
CA GLN A 49 3.46 3.98 20.20
C GLN A 49 2.10 3.44 20.69
N ALA A 50 1.14 3.29 19.79
CA ALA A 50 -0.17 2.72 20.11
C ALA A 50 -0.11 1.25 20.56
N LEU A 51 0.98 0.53 20.24
CA LEU A 51 1.19 -0.85 20.64
C LEU A 51 1.92 -0.99 21.99
N TRP A 52 2.68 0.03 22.41
CA TRP A 52 3.50 -0.01 23.63
C TRP A 52 2.70 -0.32 24.89
N ASP A 53 1.52 0.27 25.06
CA ASP A 53 0.69 0.04 26.26
C ASP A 53 0.40 -1.46 26.46
N ARG A 54 0.01 -2.15 25.38
CA ARG A 54 -0.30 -3.59 25.42
C ARG A 54 0.95 -4.44 25.56
N GLU A 55 2.01 -4.06 24.86
CA GLU A 55 3.29 -4.78 24.90
C GLU A 55 3.94 -4.70 26.29
N TRP A 56 4.00 -3.49 26.87
CA TRP A 56 4.55 -3.25 28.19
C TRP A 56 3.68 -3.83 29.29
N THR A 57 2.35 -3.71 29.21
CA THR A 57 1.44 -4.35 30.18
C THR A 57 1.64 -5.86 30.23
N ALA A 58 1.80 -6.51 29.07
CA ALA A 58 2.07 -7.95 29.03
C ALA A 58 3.43 -8.27 29.67
N ARG A 59 4.49 -7.53 29.31
CA ARG A 59 5.84 -7.74 29.86
C ARG A 59 5.94 -7.48 31.35
N ASP A 60 5.34 -6.40 31.83
CA ASP A 60 5.33 -6.01 33.25
C ASP A 60 4.63 -7.07 34.11
N ARG A 61 3.58 -7.69 33.57
CA ARG A 61 2.86 -8.80 34.21
C ARG A 61 3.50 -10.17 33.99
N ASN A 62 4.67 -10.23 33.33
CA ASN A 62 5.35 -11.46 32.94
C ASN A 62 4.45 -12.42 32.13
N LEU A 63 3.57 -11.86 31.31
CA LEU A 63 2.66 -12.55 30.40
C LEU A 63 3.21 -12.54 28.97
N PRO A 64 2.84 -13.53 28.13
CA PRO A 64 3.19 -13.50 26.73
C PRO A 64 2.55 -12.29 26.04
N VAL A 65 3.33 -11.60 25.20
CA VAL A 65 2.82 -10.50 24.37
C VAL A 65 1.80 -11.08 23.37
N PRO A 66 0.62 -10.44 23.19
CA PRO A 66 -0.38 -10.93 22.24
C PRO A 66 0.19 -11.06 20.82
N GLU A 67 -0.15 -12.14 20.11
CA GLU A 67 0.33 -12.40 18.74
C GLU A 67 0.02 -11.24 17.78
N SER A 68 -1.17 -10.62 17.93
CA SER A 68 -1.57 -9.47 17.13
C SER A 68 -0.66 -8.26 17.31
N VAL A 69 -0.09 -8.06 18.50
CA VAL A 69 0.89 -7.01 18.79
C VAL A 69 2.23 -7.35 18.15
N MET A 70 2.71 -8.59 18.34
CA MET A 70 3.97 -9.05 17.72
C MET A 70 3.93 -8.96 16.19
N ARG A 71 2.83 -9.38 15.56
CA ARG A 71 2.65 -9.29 14.11
C ARG A 71 2.69 -7.84 13.62
N ARG A 72 1.98 -6.94 14.30
CA ARG A 72 1.96 -5.51 13.94
C ARG A 72 3.32 -4.84 14.11
N LEU A 73 4.07 -5.17 15.16
CA LEU A 73 5.45 -4.70 15.34
C LEU A 73 6.39 -5.25 14.24
N ALA A 74 6.19 -6.49 13.80
CA ALA A 74 6.94 -7.04 12.69
C ALA A 74 6.61 -6.32 11.37
N ASP A 75 5.35 -5.94 11.15
CA ASP A 75 4.95 -5.18 9.98
C ASP A 75 5.49 -3.74 10.02
N THR A 76 5.50 -3.08 11.18
CA THR A 76 6.13 -1.75 11.31
C THR A 76 7.64 -1.82 11.05
N ALA A 77 8.30 -2.90 11.50
CA ALA A 77 9.72 -3.13 11.22
C ALA A 77 10.01 -3.29 9.72
N LYS A 78 9.15 -4.00 8.97
CA LYS A 78 9.27 -4.12 7.50
C LYS A 78 9.12 -2.76 6.83
N VAL A 79 8.11 -1.98 7.20
CA VAL A 79 7.89 -0.63 6.65
C VAL A 79 9.08 0.28 6.96
N ARG A 80 9.65 0.19 8.16
CA ARG A 80 10.87 0.93 8.53
C ARG A 80 12.07 0.53 7.68
N ALA A 81 12.22 -0.75 7.35
CA ALA A 81 13.30 -1.21 6.46
C ALA A 81 13.14 -0.63 5.04
N LEU A 82 11.90 -0.54 4.54
CA LEU A 82 11.60 0.05 3.23
C LEU A 82 11.87 1.56 3.20
N LEU A 83 11.68 2.27 4.31
CA LEU A 83 11.99 3.71 4.42
C LEU A 83 13.49 4.02 4.46
N LYS A 84 14.32 3.05 4.84
CA LYS A 84 15.79 3.20 4.95
C LYS A 84 16.54 2.75 3.69
N SER A 85 15.82 2.16 2.74
CA SER A 85 16.32 1.70 1.43
C SER A 85 16.29 2.82 0.40
#